data_AF-A0A957N4V8-F1
#
_entry.id   AF-A0A957N4V8-F1
#
_cell.length_a   1.000
_cell.length_b   1.000
_cell.length_c   1.000
_cell.angle_alpha   90.00
_cell.angle_beta   90.00
_cell.angle_gamma   90.00
#
_symmetry.space_group_name_H-M   'P 1'
#
loop_
_entity.id
_entity.type
_entity.pdbx_description
1 polymer ?
#
loop_
_entity_poly.entity_id
_entity_poly.type
_entity_poly.pdbx_seq_one_letter_code
_entity_poly.pdbx_strand_id
1 'polypeptide(L)'
;MGTSLTLFRMFGIPVRMHWSFLLILVYGAFIFSQRAGSVVIGALYGVLVMLLLFLCVTLHEFGHAVVARHYHIKVPSITLLPIGGVANLERMPDRPSQELAIAIAGPLVNIAIALLLLPVAAFSIGGFGFGGGLPTPRMLAGNMMTPGFTNLIIYLLSTNILLVIFNLLPAFPMDGGRVLRALLAMAMPYVRATRIAVYVGRIMALIFAVVGIAGGGIFLLLIAFFVYVGGSAELENVTNRSVLRNIDVDRALRPQQLTLFTSDRLNRAVTLLMTSHQSVYAVLDLSSQFAGAITRAKLIETLRAHGEDARVVDAMTPANEIPTGHSDQTLADIWDIMMKSGSRIVAIIDDRLFRGLVTLDDLGEVVHLVTTTGRYNQPTTVTVPPAGLPGSMDRGA
;
A
#
# COMPACT_ATOMS: atom_id res chain seq x y z
N MET A 1 -9.16 1.06 -10.09
CA MET A 1 -7.85 0.97 -10.79
C MET A 1 -7.89 1.49 -12.24
N GLY A 2 -8.82 2.38 -12.64
CA GLY A 2 -9.05 2.73 -14.05
C GLY A 2 -8.43 4.04 -14.58
N THR A 3 -7.46 4.66 -13.90
CA THR A 3 -7.06 6.05 -14.19
C THR A 3 -5.55 6.26 -14.39
N SER A 4 -4.79 5.18 -14.60
CA SER A 4 -3.34 5.24 -14.82
C SER A 4 -2.96 4.76 -16.23
N LEU A 5 -2.21 5.57 -16.97
CA LEU A 5 -1.66 5.23 -18.29
C LEU A 5 -0.27 4.62 -18.14
N THR A 6 0.06 3.57 -18.90
CA THR A 6 1.43 3.04 -18.93
C THR A 6 2.27 3.92 -19.85
N LEU A 7 3.33 4.54 -19.31
CA LEU A 7 4.24 5.40 -20.07
C LEU A 7 5.27 4.57 -20.85
N PHE A 8 6.03 3.74 -20.13
CA PHE A 8 7.05 2.87 -20.69
C PHE A 8 7.32 1.69 -19.75
N ARG A 9 8.08 0.70 -20.24
CA ARG A 9 8.61 -0.41 -19.42
C ARG A 9 10.12 -0.28 -19.34
N MET A 10 10.66 -0.28 -18.13
CA MET A 10 12.11 -0.26 -17.91
C MET A 10 12.48 -1.40 -16.96
N PHE A 11 13.50 -2.18 -17.32
CA PHE A 11 13.87 -3.42 -16.61
C PHE A 11 12.72 -4.42 -16.41
N GLY A 12 11.70 -4.41 -17.27
CA GLY A 12 10.50 -5.27 -17.13
C GLY A 12 9.46 -4.75 -16.14
N ILE A 13 9.66 -3.58 -15.54
CA ILE A 13 8.71 -2.94 -14.64
C ILE A 13 7.94 -1.86 -15.43
N PRO A 14 6.59 -1.94 -15.50
CA PRO A 14 5.80 -0.90 -16.15
C PRO A 14 5.75 0.34 -15.26
N VAL A 15 6.18 1.48 -15.83
CA VAL A 15 6.02 2.80 -15.24
C VAL A 15 4.67 3.35 -15.68
N ARG A 16 3.79 3.61 -14.72
CA ARG A 16 2.44 4.13 -14.93
C ARG A 16 2.36 5.57 -14.45
N MET A 17 1.51 6.36 -15.08
CA MET A 17 1.25 7.74 -14.74
C MET A 17 -0.23 7.90 -14.44
N HIS A 18 -0.55 8.32 -13.22
CA HIS A 18 -1.92 8.67 -12.86
C HIS A 18 -2.29 10.01 -13.50
N TRP A 19 -3.54 10.19 -13.93
CA TRP A 19 -3.99 11.43 -14.59
C TRP A 19 -3.68 12.70 -13.79
N SER A 20 -3.71 12.62 -12.45
CA SER A 20 -3.43 13.75 -11.57
C SER A 20 -1.99 14.26 -11.71
N PHE A 21 -1.06 13.46 -12.25
CA PHE A 21 0.30 13.88 -12.59
C PHE A 21 0.31 15.09 -13.57
N LEU A 22 -0.67 15.22 -14.45
CA LEU A 22 -0.72 16.37 -15.36
C LEU A 22 -0.92 17.69 -14.59
N LEU A 23 -1.57 17.64 -13.42
CA LEU A 23 -1.78 18.83 -12.59
C LEU A 23 -0.46 19.41 -12.06
N ILE A 24 0.53 18.57 -11.73
CA ILE A 24 1.83 19.06 -11.24
C ILE A 24 2.65 19.69 -12.37
N LEU A 25 2.51 19.21 -13.61
CA LEU A 25 3.12 19.84 -14.78
C LEU A 25 2.51 21.23 -15.06
N VAL A 26 1.18 21.34 -14.99
CA VAL A 26 0.48 22.62 -15.14
C VAL A 26 0.84 23.59 -14.01
N TYR A 27 0.92 23.10 -12.77
CA TYR A 27 1.35 23.90 -11.62
C TYR A 27 2.79 24.40 -11.78
N GLY A 28 3.71 23.53 -12.20
CA GLY A 28 5.09 23.92 -12.52
C GLY A 28 5.16 24.98 -13.61
N ALA A 29 4.42 24.79 -14.70
CA ALA A 29 4.33 25.78 -15.76
C ALA A 29 3.85 27.15 -15.23
N PHE A 30 2.80 27.15 -14.40
CA PHE A 30 2.20 28.36 -13.84
C PHE A 30 3.10 29.11 -12.83
N ILE A 31 3.82 28.39 -11.98
CA ILE A 31 4.71 29.01 -10.98
C ILE A 31 5.93 29.65 -11.65
N PHE A 32 6.53 28.95 -12.62
CA PHE A 32 7.72 29.46 -13.30
C PHE A 32 7.39 30.51 -14.37
N SER A 33 6.19 30.47 -14.97
CA SER A 33 5.75 31.51 -15.92
C SER A 33 5.60 32.89 -15.27
N GLN A 34 5.25 32.95 -13.98
CA GLN A 34 5.11 34.20 -13.24
C GLN A 34 6.44 34.83 -12.80
N ARG A 35 7.53 34.07 -12.84
CA ARG A 35 8.86 34.52 -12.35
C ARG A 35 9.88 34.70 -13.46
N ALA A 36 9.59 34.23 -14.66
CA ALA A 36 10.40 34.47 -15.84
C ALA A 36 10.05 35.81 -16.52
N GLY A 37 11.00 36.41 -17.23
CA GLY A 37 10.75 37.61 -18.03
C GLY A 37 9.81 37.37 -19.24
N SER A 38 9.58 36.11 -19.61
CA SER A 38 8.59 35.70 -20.62
C SER A 38 7.74 34.56 -20.08
N VAL A 39 6.42 34.72 -20.14
CA VAL A 39 5.43 33.73 -19.69
C VAL A 39 5.65 32.39 -20.38
N VAL A 40 5.90 32.40 -21.69
CA VAL A 40 6.08 31.17 -22.49
C VAL A 40 7.37 30.45 -22.13
N ILE A 41 8.49 31.19 -22.01
CA ILE A 41 9.80 30.60 -21.66
C ILE A 41 9.77 30.04 -20.23
N GLY A 42 9.17 30.79 -19.29
CA GLY A 42 9.00 30.32 -17.92
C GLY A 42 8.12 29.08 -17.82
N ALA A 43 7.02 29.02 -18.56
CA ALA A 43 6.16 27.85 -18.60
C ALA A 43 6.89 26.60 -19.12
N LEU A 44 7.59 26.71 -20.26
CA LEU A 44 8.37 25.61 -20.84
C LEU A 44 9.49 25.15 -19.89
N TYR A 45 10.18 26.10 -19.26
CA TYR A 45 11.21 25.81 -18.26
C TYR A 45 10.63 25.10 -17.03
N GLY A 46 9.48 25.55 -16.52
CA GLY A 46 8.78 24.89 -15.40
C GLY A 46 8.36 23.46 -15.71
N VAL A 47 7.84 23.20 -16.93
CA VAL A 47 7.54 21.84 -17.39
C VAL A 47 8.80 20.98 -17.43
N LEU A 48 9.89 21.50 -18.01
CA LEU A 48 11.17 20.79 -18.07
C LEU A 48 11.71 20.46 -16.66
N VAL A 49 11.68 21.42 -15.74
CA VAL A 49 12.10 21.24 -14.35
C VAL A 49 11.27 20.13 -13.68
N MET A 50 9.94 20.15 -13.83
CA MET A 50 9.07 19.13 -13.25
C MET A 50 9.33 17.75 -13.84
N LEU A 51 9.52 17.64 -15.16
CA LEU A 51 9.85 16.37 -15.81
C LEU A 51 11.17 15.80 -15.29
N LEU A 52 12.20 16.64 -15.13
CA LEU A 52 13.50 16.22 -14.60
C LEU A 52 13.44 15.87 -13.11
N LEU A 53 12.69 16.62 -12.31
CA LEU A 53 12.44 16.29 -10.90
C LEU A 53 11.78 14.91 -10.78
N PHE A 54 10.74 14.65 -11.58
CA PHE A 54 10.06 13.36 -11.57
C PHE A 54 10.90 12.24 -12.17
N LEU A 55 11.83 12.55 -13.08
CA LEU A 55 12.84 11.60 -13.49
C LEU A 55 13.72 11.19 -12.30
N CYS A 56 14.17 12.14 -11.45
CA CYS A 56 14.90 11.82 -10.22
C CYS A 56 14.06 10.96 -9.26
N VAL A 57 12.78 11.32 -9.04
CA VAL A 57 11.86 10.51 -8.22
C VAL A 57 11.66 9.11 -8.82
N THR A 58 11.57 9.00 -10.14
CA THR A 58 11.43 7.70 -10.82
C THR A 58 12.69 6.86 -10.62
N LEU A 59 13.89 7.46 -10.74
CA LEU A 59 15.16 6.79 -10.49
C LEU A 59 15.29 6.34 -9.02
N HIS A 60 14.83 7.15 -8.07
CA HIS A 60 14.72 6.80 -6.66
C HIS A 60 13.89 5.51 -6.46
N GLU A 61 12.67 5.47 -7.02
CA GLU A 61 11.81 4.29 -6.97
C GLU A 61 12.45 3.07 -7.66
N PHE A 62 13.18 3.28 -8.75
CA PHE A 62 13.96 2.23 -9.39
C PHE A 62 15.06 1.67 -8.47
N GLY A 63 15.68 2.50 -7.64
CA GLY A 63 16.62 2.06 -6.60
C GLY A 63 16.01 1.00 -5.70
N HIS A 64 14.84 1.29 -5.13
CA HIS A 64 14.08 0.32 -4.33
C HIS A 64 13.73 -0.94 -5.14
N ALA A 65 13.21 -0.76 -6.35
CA ALA A 65 12.71 -1.86 -7.17
C ALA A 65 13.82 -2.83 -7.60
N VAL A 66 15.01 -2.33 -7.93
CA VAL A 66 16.17 -3.15 -8.32
C VAL A 66 16.63 -4.00 -7.15
N VAL A 67 16.76 -3.42 -5.96
CA VAL A 67 17.18 -4.16 -4.76
C VAL A 67 16.09 -5.15 -4.31
N ALA A 68 14.81 -4.79 -4.42
CA ALA A 68 13.71 -5.72 -4.13
C ALA A 68 13.73 -6.94 -5.07
N ARG A 69 14.01 -6.74 -6.36
CA ARG A 69 14.16 -7.84 -7.32
C ARG A 69 15.36 -8.73 -7.03
N HIS A 70 16.46 -8.17 -6.54
CA HIS A 70 17.62 -8.95 -6.10
C HIS A 70 17.24 -9.94 -4.99
N TYR A 71 16.29 -9.58 -4.12
CA TYR A 71 15.73 -10.46 -3.10
C TYR A 71 14.49 -11.27 -3.56
N HIS A 72 14.30 -11.43 -4.87
CA HIS A 72 13.19 -12.19 -5.47
C HIS A 72 11.78 -11.68 -5.12
N ILE A 73 11.64 -10.40 -4.81
CA ILE A 73 10.34 -9.76 -4.61
C ILE A 73 9.89 -9.18 -5.95
N LYS A 74 8.69 -9.55 -6.41
CA LYS A 74 8.15 -8.98 -7.65
C LYS A 74 7.72 -7.53 -7.42
N VAL A 75 7.93 -6.72 -8.45
CA VAL A 75 7.54 -5.30 -8.48
C VAL A 75 6.57 -5.11 -9.66
N PRO A 76 5.25 -5.26 -9.46
CA PRO A 76 4.29 -5.24 -10.56
C PRO A 76 4.23 -3.93 -11.34
N SER A 77 4.48 -2.78 -10.69
CA SER A 77 4.48 -1.46 -11.35
C SER A 77 5.08 -0.37 -10.48
N ILE A 78 5.55 0.71 -11.10
CA ILE A 78 5.85 1.99 -10.44
C ILE A 78 4.82 3.00 -10.94
N THR A 79 4.08 3.65 -10.04
CA THR A 79 3.06 4.64 -10.42
C THR A 79 3.47 6.04 -9.99
N LEU A 80 3.47 6.99 -10.92
CA LEU A 80 3.76 8.39 -10.66
C LEU A 80 2.48 9.13 -10.27
N LEU A 81 2.52 9.76 -9.09
CA LEU A 81 1.48 10.57 -8.48
C LEU A 81 2.02 12.00 -8.22
N PRO A 82 1.16 13.00 -8.02
CA PRO A 82 1.60 14.37 -7.71
C PRO A 82 2.44 14.47 -6.43
N ILE A 83 2.25 13.54 -5.51
CA ILE A 83 2.92 13.51 -4.20
C ILE A 83 4.27 12.78 -4.28
N GLY A 84 4.55 12.04 -5.37
CA GLY A 84 5.77 11.26 -5.55
C GLY A 84 5.58 10.04 -6.46
N GLY A 85 6.57 9.15 -6.47
CA GLY A 85 6.46 7.83 -7.07
C GLY A 85 6.01 6.80 -6.02
N VAL A 86 5.23 5.81 -6.43
CA VAL A 86 4.91 4.65 -5.57
C VAL A 86 5.29 3.38 -6.31
N ALA A 87 6.36 2.73 -5.85
CA ALA A 87 6.66 1.35 -6.23
C ALA A 87 5.68 0.38 -5.56
N ASN A 88 4.90 -0.34 -6.36
CA ASN A 88 4.08 -1.44 -5.87
C ASN A 88 4.96 -2.68 -5.72
N LEU A 89 5.17 -3.15 -4.49
CA LEU A 89 5.85 -4.42 -4.21
C LEU A 89 4.80 -5.51 -3.96
N GLU A 90 5.07 -6.73 -4.42
CA GLU A 90 4.16 -7.87 -4.21
C GLU A 90 4.02 -8.26 -2.73
N ARG A 91 5.10 -8.08 -1.95
CA ARG A 91 5.14 -8.30 -0.50
C ARG A 91 6.32 -7.54 0.09
N MET A 92 6.27 -7.26 1.39
CA MET A 92 7.46 -6.85 2.14
C MET A 92 8.34 -8.07 2.47
N PRO A 93 9.67 -7.93 2.52
CA PRO A 93 10.58 -9.00 2.91
C PRO A 93 10.36 -9.41 4.38
N ASP A 94 10.55 -10.70 4.68
CA ASP A 94 10.45 -11.21 6.06
C ASP A 94 11.70 -10.92 6.90
N ARG A 95 12.86 -10.73 6.24
CA ARG A 95 14.13 -10.44 6.92
C ARG A 95 14.34 -8.93 7.05
N PRO A 96 14.56 -8.40 8.27
CA PRO A 96 14.80 -6.96 8.47
C PRO A 96 15.99 -6.42 7.70
N SER A 97 17.06 -7.21 7.51
CA SER A 97 18.23 -6.79 6.72
C SER A 97 17.90 -6.54 5.24
N GLN A 98 16.97 -7.30 4.67
CA GLN A 98 16.52 -7.11 3.30
C GLN A 98 15.65 -5.86 3.20
N GLU A 99 14.77 -5.60 4.19
CA GLU A 99 14.00 -4.37 4.26
C GLU A 99 14.92 -3.14 4.34
N LEU A 100 15.95 -3.20 5.18
CA LEU A 100 16.93 -2.11 5.32
C LEU A 100 17.64 -1.82 3.99
N ALA A 101 18.12 -2.86 3.32
CA ALA A 101 18.80 -2.73 2.03
C ALA A 101 17.88 -2.10 0.97
N ILE A 102 16.61 -2.54 0.90
CA ILE A 102 15.63 -1.97 -0.01
C ILE A 102 15.35 -0.50 0.35
N ALA A 103 15.10 -0.19 1.63
CA ALA A 103 14.73 1.16 2.08
C ALA A 103 15.85 2.19 1.86
N ILE A 104 17.12 1.79 1.99
CA ILE A 104 18.26 2.69 1.75
C ILE A 104 18.57 2.85 0.25
N ALA A 105 18.16 1.91 -0.60
CA ALA A 105 18.48 1.92 -2.03
C ALA A 105 18.00 3.18 -2.75
N GLY A 106 16.77 3.64 -2.52
CA GLY A 106 16.25 4.87 -3.11
C GLY A 106 17.04 6.11 -2.70
N PRO A 107 17.21 6.40 -1.39
CA PRO A 107 18.05 7.50 -0.93
C PRO A 107 19.47 7.48 -1.51
N LEU A 108 20.09 6.29 -1.63
CA LEU A 108 21.42 6.17 -2.26
C LEU A 108 21.43 6.59 -3.74
N VAL A 109 20.37 6.31 -4.50
CA VAL A 109 20.25 6.79 -5.88
C VAL A 109 20.23 8.32 -5.92
N ASN A 110 19.47 8.97 -5.04
CA ASN A 110 19.43 10.44 -4.99
C ASN A 110 20.76 11.04 -4.53
N ILE A 111 21.47 10.39 -3.60
CA ILE A 111 22.84 10.77 -3.22
C ILE A 111 23.79 10.66 -4.43
N ALA A 112 23.71 9.57 -5.20
CA ALA A 112 24.53 9.40 -6.40
C ALA A 112 24.23 10.47 -7.45
N ILE A 113 22.95 10.81 -7.67
CA ILE A 113 22.55 11.91 -8.57
C ILE A 113 23.11 13.25 -8.06
N ALA A 114 22.96 13.55 -6.76
CA ALA A 114 23.49 14.77 -6.18
C ALA A 114 25.02 14.87 -6.33
N LEU A 115 25.74 13.77 -6.09
CA LEU A 115 27.19 13.72 -6.23
C LEU A 115 27.64 13.94 -7.70
N LEU A 116 26.87 13.47 -8.67
CA LEU A 116 27.14 13.68 -10.10
C LEU A 116 26.83 15.12 -10.55
N LEU A 117 25.79 15.74 -9.98
CA LEU A 117 25.42 17.13 -10.30
C LEU A 117 26.33 18.16 -9.62
N LEU A 118 26.94 17.83 -8.48
CA LEU A 118 27.79 18.73 -7.70
C LEU A 118 28.97 19.33 -8.51
N PRO A 119 29.81 18.54 -9.22
CA PRO A 119 30.90 19.12 -10.02
C PRO A 119 30.39 19.98 -11.18
N VAL A 120 29.26 19.60 -11.80
CA VAL A 120 28.62 20.37 -12.87
C VAL A 120 28.12 21.72 -12.33
N ALA A 121 27.51 21.73 -11.15
CA ALA A 121 27.08 22.95 -10.46
C ALA A 121 28.28 23.84 -10.14
N ALA A 122 29.34 23.27 -9.56
CA ALA A 122 30.57 24.00 -9.21
C ALA A 122 31.25 24.62 -10.44
N PHE A 123 31.30 23.89 -11.57
CA PHE A 123 31.80 24.42 -12.83
C PHE A 123 30.94 25.57 -13.36
N SER A 124 29.60 25.41 -13.34
CA SER A 124 28.65 26.36 -13.91
C SER A 124 28.54 27.70 -13.15
N ILE A 125 28.98 27.75 -11.88
CA ILE A 125 28.97 28.96 -11.03
C ILE A 125 30.28 29.77 -11.17
N GLY A 126 31.33 29.21 -11.78
CA GLY A 126 32.63 29.91 -11.95
C GLY A 126 33.89 29.07 -11.75
N GLY A 127 33.76 27.74 -11.65
CA GLY A 127 34.90 26.81 -11.59
C GLY A 127 35.58 26.71 -10.23
N PHE A 128 36.49 25.73 -10.10
CA PHE A 128 37.35 25.43 -8.93
C PHE A 128 38.31 26.58 -8.51
N GLY A 129 37.99 27.83 -8.81
CA GLY A 129 38.74 28.98 -8.36
C GLY A 129 38.46 29.26 -6.88
N PHE A 130 39.46 29.06 -6.05
CA PHE A 130 39.54 29.46 -4.63
C PHE A 130 39.38 30.98 -4.36
N GLY A 131 38.82 31.75 -5.30
CA GLY A 131 38.72 33.21 -5.26
C GLY A 131 37.36 33.81 -5.62
N GLY A 132 36.38 33.00 -6.05
CA GLY A 132 34.99 33.44 -6.18
C GLY A 132 34.29 33.32 -4.84
N GLY A 133 33.90 34.44 -4.22
CA GLY A 133 33.18 34.43 -2.94
C GLY A 133 32.00 33.46 -3.00
N LEU A 134 31.82 32.66 -1.94
CA LEU A 134 30.72 31.71 -1.84
C LEU A 134 29.41 32.45 -2.16
N PRO A 135 28.64 32.04 -3.19
CA PRO A 135 27.36 32.66 -3.46
C PRO A 135 26.50 32.57 -2.20
N THR A 136 26.06 33.73 -1.70
CA THR A 136 25.26 33.76 -0.47
C THR A 136 23.97 32.96 -0.69
N PRO A 137 23.47 32.23 0.33
CA PRO A 137 22.24 31.42 0.23
C PRO A 137 21.04 32.20 -0.34
N ARG A 138 21.02 33.52 -0.11
CA ARG A 138 20.00 34.45 -0.59
C ARG A 138 20.08 34.74 -2.10
N MET A 139 21.27 34.74 -2.70
CA MET A 139 21.44 34.92 -4.16
C MET A 139 21.16 33.62 -4.93
N LEU A 140 21.45 32.47 -4.34
CA LEU A 140 21.05 31.17 -4.86
C LEU A 140 19.52 31.01 -4.86
N ALA A 141 18.86 31.34 -3.74
CA ALA A 141 17.41 31.24 -3.61
C ALA A 141 16.62 32.18 -4.56
N GLY A 142 17.15 33.38 -4.84
CA GLY A 142 16.50 34.36 -5.73
C GLY A 142 16.53 34.00 -7.22
N ASN A 143 17.54 33.24 -7.67
CA ASN A 143 17.77 32.94 -9.08
C ASN A 143 17.35 31.52 -9.50
N MET A 144 17.01 30.62 -8.57
CA MET A 144 16.57 29.25 -8.91
C MET A 144 15.35 29.19 -9.85
N MET A 145 14.51 30.22 -9.85
CA MET A 145 13.30 30.28 -10.68
C MET A 145 13.48 31.08 -11.98
N THR A 146 14.67 31.60 -12.26
CA THR A 146 14.96 32.20 -13.56
C THR A 146 15.43 31.12 -14.54
N PRO A 147 14.87 31.06 -15.77
CA PRO A 147 15.28 30.09 -16.77
C PRO A 147 16.77 30.18 -17.07
N GLY A 148 17.51 29.09 -16.83
CA GLY A 148 18.95 29.04 -17.08
C GLY A 148 19.53 27.68 -16.74
N PHE A 149 20.58 27.28 -17.47
CA PHE A 149 21.23 25.98 -17.26
C PHE A 149 21.82 25.84 -15.85
N THR A 150 22.56 26.86 -15.38
CA THR A 150 23.13 26.88 -14.02
C THR A 150 22.05 26.72 -12.94
N ASN A 151 20.94 27.45 -13.08
CA ASN A 151 19.84 27.41 -12.12
C ASN A 151 19.11 26.07 -12.13
N LEU A 152 18.98 25.43 -13.29
CA LEU A 152 18.39 24.11 -13.42
C LEU A 152 19.21 23.07 -12.65
N ILE A 153 20.54 23.07 -12.83
CA ILE A 153 21.43 22.12 -12.13
C ILE A 153 21.39 22.36 -10.62
N ILE A 154 21.43 23.63 -10.18
CA ILE A 154 21.33 23.99 -8.77
C ILE A 154 19.98 23.55 -8.19
N TYR A 155 18.88 23.76 -8.93
CA TYR A 155 17.54 23.33 -8.52
C TYR A 155 17.50 21.81 -8.36
N LEU A 156 17.93 21.04 -9.36
CA LEU A 156 17.95 19.58 -9.31
C LEU A 156 18.85 19.05 -8.19
N LEU A 157 20.03 19.63 -7.98
CA LEU A 157 20.93 19.29 -6.89
C LEU A 157 20.25 19.52 -5.53
N SER A 158 19.69 20.72 -5.33
CA SER A 158 19.02 21.10 -4.08
C SER A 158 17.82 20.18 -3.80
N THR A 159 17.03 19.88 -4.84
CA THR A 159 15.87 18.98 -4.71
C THR A 159 16.31 17.54 -4.40
N ASN A 160 17.36 17.01 -5.02
CA ASN A 160 17.83 15.66 -4.70
C ASN A 160 18.33 15.56 -3.25
N ILE A 161 19.09 16.57 -2.77
CA ILE A 161 19.50 16.65 -1.37
C ILE A 161 18.27 16.74 -0.46
N LEU A 162 17.29 17.57 -0.81
CA LEU A 162 16.05 17.71 -0.07
C LEU A 162 15.28 16.38 0.00
N LEU A 163 15.16 15.66 -1.12
CA LEU A 163 14.54 14.33 -1.18
C LEU A 163 15.27 13.33 -0.28
N VAL A 164 16.60 13.34 -0.24
CA VAL A 164 17.38 12.48 0.67
C VAL A 164 17.09 12.82 2.13
N ILE A 165 17.13 14.11 2.49
CA ILE A 165 16.87 14.55 3.87
C ILE A 165 15.47 14.14 4.30
N PHE A 166 14.44 14.45 3.50
CA PHE A 166 13.06 14.09 3.83
C PHE A 166 12.87 12.57 3.85
N ASN A 167 13.33 11.84 2.84
CA ASN A 167 13.12 10.39 2.81
C ASN A 167 13.92 9.65 3.88
N LEU A 168 14.99 10.21 4.45
CA LEU A 168 15.72 9.60 5.57
C LEU A 168 15.22 10.05 6.96
N LEU A 169 14.20 10.91 7.04
CA LEU A 169 13.57 11.22 8.32
C LEU A 169 12.99 9.95 8.95
N PRO A 170 13.19 9.73 10.26
CA PRO A 170 12.78 8.50 10.96
C PRO A 170 11.28 8.48 11.26
N ALA A 171 10.44 8.59 10.22
CA ALA A 171 9.00 8.65 10.36
C ALA A 171 8.31 8.04 9.12
N PHE A 172 7.27 7.25 9.34
CA PHE A 172 6.42 6.79 8.24
C PHE A 172 5.59 7.96 7.67
N PRO A 173 5.23 7.94 6.38
CA PRO A 173 5.44 6.88 5.38
C PRO A 173 6.81 6.90 4.65
N MET A 174 7.76 7.74 5.10
CA MET A 174 9.06 7.91 4.44
C MET A 174 9.98 6.70 4.63
N ASP A 175 10.99 6.55 3.78
CA ASP A 175 11.92 5.41 3.82
C ASP A 175 12.68 5.33 5.14
N GLY A 176 13.00 6.45 5.77
CA GLY A 176 13.69 6.54 7.04
C GLY A 176 12.90 5.90 8.18
N GLY A 177 11.57 5.90 8.10
CA GLY A 177 10.70 5.14 8.99
C GLY A 177 10.91 3.62 8.83
N ARG A 178 11.05 3.14 7.58
CA ARG A 178 11.37 1.74 7.27
C ARG A 178 12.80 1.39 7.67
N VAL A 179 13.76 2.29 7.45
CA VAL A 179 15.16 2.13 7.89
C VAL A 179 15.21 1.98 9.41
N LEU A 180 14.57 2.89 10.16
CA LEU A 180 14.52 2.81 11.62
C LEU A 180 13.85 1.51 12.08
N ARG A 181 12.69 1.17 11.50
CA ARG A 181 11.99 -0.07 11.81
C ARG A 181 12.88 -1.30 11.57
N ALA A 182 13.52 -1.38 10.41
CA ALA A 182 14.34 -2.52 10.03
C ALA A 182 15.55 -2.69 10.97
N LEU A 183 16.22 -1.60 11.34
CA LEU A 183 17.31 -1.61 12.31
C LEU A 183 16.84 -2.10 13.68
N LEU A 184 15.71 -1.59 14.18
CA LEU A 184 15.14 -2.04 15.44
C LEU A 184 14.72 -3.52 15.37
N ALA A 185 14.11 -3.95 14.26
CA ALA A 185 13.62 -5.31 14.06
C ALA A 185 14.74 -6.36 13.98
N MET A 186 16.00 -5.95 13.82
CA MET A 186 17.14 -6.87 13.98
C MET A 186 17.35 -7.29 15.43
N ALA A 187 16.96 -6.45 16.40
CA ALA A 187 17.17 -6.69 17.83
C ALA A 187 15.88 -6.99 18.60
N MET A 188 14.71 -6.83 17.99
CA MET A 188 13.42 -7.02 18.67
C MET A 188 12.31 -7.48 17.72
N PRO A 189 11.15 -7.94 18.23
CA PRO A 189 10.03 -8.37 17.39
C PRO A 189 9.55 -7.26 16.43
N TYR A 190 9.24 -7.64 15.19
CA TYR A 190 8.88 -6.74 14.09
C TYR A 190 7.72 -5.76 14.42
N VAL A 191 6.68 -6.24 15.11
CA VAL A 191 5.55 -5.41 15.55
C VAL A 191 5.98 -4.35 16.57
N ARG A 192 6.88 -4.71 17.51
CA ARG A 192 7.42 -3.75 18.49
C ARG A 192 8.31 -2.71 17.82
N ALA A 193 9.17 -3.13 16.89
CA ALA A 193 9.99 -2.22 16.09
C ALA A 193 9.13 -1.22 15.30
N THR A 194 8.05 -1.69 14.67
CA THR A 194 7.07 -0.83 13.97
C THR A 194 6.42 0.17 14.91
N ARG A 195 6.00 -0.26 16.10
CA ARG A 195 5.40 0.62 17.11
C ARG A 195 6.34 1.74 17.54
N ILE A 196 7.62 1.44 17.77
CA ILE A 196 8.63 2.44 18.11
C ILE A 196 8.84 3.42 16.95
N ALA A 197 9.02 2.92 15.72
CA ALA A 197 9.20 3.78 14.55
C ALA A 197 8.00 4.72 14.31
N VAL A 198 6.77 4.23 14.50
CA VAL A 198 5.55 5.05 14.42
C VAL A 198 5.47 6.06 15.55
N TYR A 199 5.89 5.69 16.77
CA TYR A 199 5.94 6.62 17.90
C TYR A 199 6.94 7.76 17.67
N VAL A 200 8.15 7.45 17.18
CA VAL A 200 9.13 8.46 16.77
C VAL A 200 8.56 9.37 15.69
N GLY A 201 7.86 8.79 14.69
CA GLY A 201 7.18 9.56 13.66
C GLY A 201 6.07 10.49 14.21
N ARG A 202 5.32 10.06 15.22
CA ARG A 202 4.31 10.91 15.89
C ARG A 202 4.93 12.10 16.61
N ILE A 203 6.08 11.91 17.26
CA ILE A 203 6.84 13.01 17.87
C ILE A 203 7.28 14.00 16.78
N MET A 204 7.80 13.51 15.66
CA MET A 204 8.18 14.36 14.52
C MET A 204 6.98 15.11 13.93
N ALA A 205 5.84 14.44 13.76
CA ALA A 205 4.61 15.08 13.31
C ALA A 205 4.17 16.21 14.25
N LEU A 206 4.25 16.01 15.57
CA LEU A 206 3.95 17.05 16.55
C LEU A 206 4.89 18.25 16.41
N ILE A 207 6.20 18.01 16.25
CA ILE A 207 7.19 19.07 16.02
C ILE A 207 6.84 19.86 14.76
N PHE A 208 6.56 19.17 13.64
CA PHE A 208 6.17 19.82 12.38
C PHE A 208 4.86 20.60 12.51
N ALA A 209 3.89 20.12 13.29
CA ALA A 209 2.65 20.84 13.53
C ALA A 209 2.89 22.13 14.34
N VAL A 210 3.68 22.06 15.42
CA VAL A 210 3.98 23.24 16.26
C VAL A 210 4.75 24.30 15.46
N VAL A 211 5.80 23.89 14.74
CA VAL A 211 6.58 24.78 13.87
C VAL A 211 5.72 25.33 12.72
N GLY A 212 4.87 24.49 12.14
CA GLY A 212 3.93 24.88 11.08
C GLY A 212 2.92 25.94 11.54
N ILE A 213 2.37 25.81 12.75
CA ILE A 213 1.46 26.81 13.33
C ILE A 213 2.22 28.10 13.65
N ALA A 214 3.37 28.01 14.32
CA ALA A 214 4.15 29.18 14.71
C ALA A 214 4.68 29.98 13.51
N GLY A 215 5.03 29.29 12.41
CA GLY A 215 5.54 29.91 11.19
C GLY A 215 4.49 30.18 10.10
N GLY A 216 3.21 29.84 10.31
CA GLY A 216 2.15 29.97 9.31
C GLY A 216 2.31 29.04 8.08
N GLY A 217 3.10 27.98 8.20
CA GLY A 217 3.43 27.06 7.11
C GLY A 217 2.41 25.94 6.94
N ILE A 218 1.40 26.15 6.07
CA ILE A 218 0.35 25.16 5.79
C ILE A 218 0.91 23.80 5.30
N PHE A 219 2.02 23.82 4.54
CA PHE A 219 2.66 22.59 4.04
C PHE A 219 3.25 21.74 5.17
N LEU A 220 3.82 22.35 6.21
CA LEU A 220 4.34 21.63 7.38
C LEU A 220 3.21 20.94 8.16
N LEU A 221 2.06 21.60 8.27
CA LEU A 221 0.86 21.00 8.87
C LEU A 221 0.34 19.81 8.06
N LEU A 222 0.35 19.94 6.73
CA LEU A 222 -0.04 18.85 5.84
C LEU A 222 0.92 17.65 5.96
N ILE A 223 2.24 17.90 6.02
CA ILE A 223 3.25 16.87 6.25
C ILE A 223 3.02 16.19 7.60
N ALA A 224 2.81 16.97 8.68
CA ALA A 224 2.51 16.44 10.01
C ALA A 224 1.30 15.50 10.00
N PHE A 225 0.22 15.90 9.32
CA PHE A 225 -0.98 15.09 9.16
C PHE A 225 -0.67 13.77 8.44
N PHE A 226 0.02 13.82 7.29
CA PHE A 226 0.37 12.61 6.54
C PHE A 226 1.32 11.68 7.30
N VAL A 227 2.26 12.21 8.08
CA VAL A 227 3.14 11.41 8.94
C VAL A 227 2.33 10.69 10.02
N TYR A 228 1.39 11.38 10.67
CA TYR A 228 0.56 10.78 11.71
C TYR A 228 -0.36 9.67 11.16
N VAL A 229 -1.06 9.95 10.07
CA VAL A 229 -1.98 9.01 9.43
C VAL A 229 -1.21 7.84 8.82
N GLY A 230 -0.15 8.12 8.07
CA GLY A 230 0.68 7.10 7.42
C GLY A 230 1.33 6.15 8.43
N GLY A 231 1.88 6.66 9.52
CA GLY A 231 2.41 5.82 10.60
C GLY A 231 1.35 4.98 11.30
N SER A 232 0.16 5.54 11.54
CA SER A 232 -0.93 4.79 12.18
C SER A 232 -1.44 3.66 11.28
N ALA A 233 -1.62 3.93 9.98
CA ALA A 233 -1.99 2.94 8.98
C ALA A 233 -0.94 1.81 8.86
N GLU A 234 0.36 2.15 8.91
CA GLU A 234 1.43 1.15 8.87
C GLU A 234 1.40 0.24 10.11
N LEU A 235 1.22 0.80 11.31
CA LEU A 235 1.14 0.01 12.53
C LEU A 235 -0.05 -0.95 12.51
N GLU A 236 -1.22 -0.46 12.09
CA GLU A 236 -2.44 -1.25 11.97
C GLU A 236 -2.25 -2.42 10.99
N ASN A 237 -1.72 -2.15 9.79
CA ASN A 237 -1.44 -3.17 8.78
C ASN A 237 -0.50 -4.26 9.31
N VAL A 238 0.61 -3.87 9.94
CA VAL A 238 1.58 -4.84 10.50
C VAL A 238 0.99 -5.64 11.65
N THR A 239 0.21 -4.99 12.52
CA THR A 239 -0.45 -5.61 13.68
C THR A 239 -1.46 -6.65 13.21
N ASN A 240 -2.37 -6.27 12.33
CA ASN A 240 -3.41 -7.14 11.79
C ASN A 240 -2.79 -8.34 11.04
N ARG A 241 -1.81 -8.09 10.17
CA ARG A 241 -1.08 -9.15 9.45
C ARG A 241 -0.36 -10.11 10.40
N SER A 242 0.24 -9.61 11.48
CA SER A 242 0.93 -10.45 12.47
C SER A 242 0.00 -11.42 13.22
N VAL A 243 -1.25 -10.99 13.48
CA VAL A 243 -2.28 -11.82 14.11
C VAL A 243 -2.72 -12.93 13.17
N LEU A 244 -3.00 -12.57 11.92
CA LEU A 244 -3.49 -13.50 10.90
C LEU A 244 -2.43 -14.54 10.49
N ARG A 245 -1.13 -14.23 10.64
CA ARG A 245 -0.04 -15.14 10.27
C ARG A 245 0.00 -16.43 11.11
N ASN A 246 -0.60 -16.42 12.30
CA ASN A 246 -0.57 -17.57 13.21
C ASN A 246 -1.86 -18.41 13.18
N ILE A 247 -2.75 -18.15 12.20
CA ILE A 247 -4.05 -18.80 12.10
C ILE A 247 -4.18 -19.39 10.70
N ASP A 248 -4.35 -20.71 10.64
CA ASP A 248 -4.58 -21.45 9.39
C ASP A 248 -6.01 -21.19 8.88
N VAL A 249 -6.17 -21.17 7.55
CA VAL A 249 -7.47 -20.97 6.90
C VAL A 249 -8.48 -22.03 7.35
N ASP A 250 -8.05 -23.28 7.47
CA ASP A 250 -8.91 -24.40 7.89
C ASP A 250 -9.62 -24.16 9.23
N ARG A 251 -8.96 -23.44 10.16
CA ARG A 251 -9.56 -23.10 11.46
C ARG A 251 -10.59 -21.97 11.38
N ALA A 252 -10.53 -21.15 10.34
CA ALA A 252 -11.45 -20.03 10.13
C ALA A 252 -12.65 -20.38 9.25
N LEU A 253 -12.54 -21.49 8.49
CA LEU A 253 -13.65 -21.98 7.69
C LEU A 253 -14.81 -22.41 8.57
N ARG A 254 -16.01 -21.91 8.27
CA ARG A 254 -17.24 -22.30 8.96
C ARG A 254 -17.65 -23.69 8.43
N PRO A 255 -17.80 -24.73 9.29
CA PRO A 255 -18.09 -26.11 8.83
C PRO A 255 -19.40 -26.28 8.04
N GLN A 256 -20.35 -25.33 8.16
CA GLN A 256 -21.67 -25.37 7.53
C GLN A 256 -22.01 -24.02 6.90
N GLN A 257 -21.20 -23.58 5.93
CA GLN A 257 -21.56 -22.41 5.14
C GLN A 257 -22.77 -22.72 4.26
N LEU A 258 -23.80 -21.87 4.33
CA LEU A 258 -24.99 -22.03 3.52
C LEU A 258 -24.61 -21.72 2.07
N THR A 259 -24.92 -22.66 1.18
CA THR A 259 -24.66 -22.56 -0.26
C THR A 259 -25.99 -22.46 -1.01
N LEU A 260 -25.94 -21.79 -2.15
CA LEU A 260 -27.02 -21.70 -3.12
C LEU A 260 -26.60 -22.42 -4.40
N PHE A 261 -27.54 -22.91 -5.20
CA PHE A 261 -27.26 -23.46 -6.52
C PHE A 261 -27.55 -22.44 -7.62
N THR A 262 -26.85 -22.54 -8.76
CA THR A 262 -27.10 -21.70 -9.94
C THR A 262 -28.55 -21.76 -10.44
N SER A 263 -29.22 -22.89 -10.22
CA SER A 263 -30.64 -23.11 -10.56
C SER A 263 -31.63 -22.53 -9.55
N ASP A 264 -31.19 -22.12 -8.36
CA ASP A 264 -32.09 -21.60 -7.34
C ASP A 264 -32.68 -20.24 -7.74
N ARG A 265 -33.88 -19.96 -7.22
CA ARG A 265 -34.52 -18.64 -7.34
C ARG A 265 -34.04 -17.70 -6.23
N LEU A 266 -34.08 -16.40 -6.48
CA LEU A 266 -33.70 -15.38 -5.49
C LEU A 266 -34.53 -15.44 -4.20
N ASN A 267 -35.79 -15.87 -4.26
CA ASN A 267 -36.60 -16.11 -3.05
C ASN A 267 -35.89 -17.02 -2.03
N ARG A 268 -35.19 -18.07 -2.49
CA ARG A 268 -34.41 -18.93 -1.59
C ARG A 268 -33.30 -18.15 -0.90
N ALA A 269 -32.58 -17.30 -1.64
CA ALA A 269 -31.53 -16.44 -1.09
C ALA A 269 -32.10 -15.42 -0.09
N VAL A 270 -33.28 -14.85 -0.34
CA VAL A 270 -33.99 -13.96 0.59
C VAL A 270 -34.35 -14.69 1.89
N THR A 271 -34.88 -15.90 1.78
CA THR A 271 -35.19 -16.73 2.94
C THR A 271 -33.93 -17.02 3.78
N LEU A 272 -32.81 -17.33 3.13
CA LEU A 272 -31.52 -17.53 3.80
C LEU A 272 -31.02 -16.25 4.47
N LEU A 273 -31.18 -15.07 3.86
CA LEU A 273 -30.83 -13.79 4.49
C LEU A 273 -31.68 -13.46 5.72
N MET A 274 -32.95 -13.87 5.76
CA MET A 274 -33.81 -13.64 6.91
C MET A 274 -33.51 -14.61 8.07
N THR A 275 -32.97 -15.79 7.74
CA THR A 275 -32.71 -16.87 8.70
C THR A 275 -31.25 -16.97 9.14
N SER A 276 -30.33 -16.39 8.37
CA SER A 276 -28.90 -16.39 8.67
C SER A 276 -28.33 -14.97 8.65
N HIS A 277 -27.32 -14.72 9.47
CA HIS A 277 -26.61 -13.44 9.51
C HIS A 277 -25.43 -13.39 8.51
N GLN A 278 -25.39 -14.27 7.50
CA GLN A 278 -24.30 -14.31 6.53
C GLN A 278 -24.43 -13.14 5.54
N SER A 279 -23.33 -12.39 5.34
CA SER A 279 -23.29 -11.26 4.41
C SER A 279 -23.07 -11.70 2.95
N VAL A 280 -22.56 -12.92 2.76
CA VAL A 280 -22.15 -13.50 1.49
C VAL A 280 -22.52 -14.98 1.45
N TYR A 281 -23.11 -15.43 0.34
CA TYR A 281 -23.39 -16.84 0.08
C TYR A 281 -22.59 -17.35 -1.11
N ALA A 282 -22.04 -18.56 -0.97
CA ALA A 282 -21.40 -19.26 -2.07
C ALA A 282 -22.45 -19.86 -3.01
N VAL A 283 -22.23 -19.72 -4.31
CA VAL A 283 -23.08 -20.29 -5.36
C VAL A 283 -22.32 -21.44 -5.99
N LEU A 284 -22.94 -22.62 -5.99
CA LEU A 284 -22.42 -23.84 -6.59
C LEU A 284 -23.19 -24.19 -7.87
N ASP A 285 -22.52 -24.84 -8.80
CA ASP A 285 -23.18 -25.47 -9.94
C ASP A 285 -23.85 -26.80 -9.52
N LEU A 286 -24.68 -27.36 -10.40
CA LEU A 286 -25.29 -28.69 -10.25
C LEU A 286 -24.25 -29.81 -10.01
N SER A 287 -23.02 -29.61 -10.47
CA SER A 287 -21.88 -30.51 -10.23
C SER A 287 -21.18 -30.27 -8.87
N SER A 288 -21.76 -29.46 -7.98
CA SER A 288 -21.18 -29.03 -6.69
C SER A 288 -19.83 -28.30 -6.78
N GLN A 289 -19.51 -27.75 -7.96
CA GLN A 289 -18.34 -26.90 -8.15
C GLN A 289 -18.66 -25.44 -7.86
N PHE A 290 -17.68 -24.66 -7.41
CA PHE A 290 -17.85 -23.24 -7.13
C PHE A 290 -18.13 -22.45 -8.43
N ALA A 291 -19.32 -21.85 -8.51
CA ALA A 291 -19.76 -21.09 -9.68
C ALA A 291 -19.66 -19.57 -9.46
N GLY A 292 -19.74 -19.12 -8.21
CA GLY A 292 -19.64 -17.70 -7.86
C GLY A 292 -20.02 -17.42 -6.41
N ALA A 293 -20.18 -16.14 -6.08
CA ALA A 293 -20.70 -15.72 -4.78
C ALA A 293 -21.72 -14.60 -4.95
N ILE A 294 -22.71 -14.56 -4.07
CA ILE A 294 -23.72 -13.49 -4.04
C ILE A 294 -23.57 -12.69 -2.75
N THR A 295 -23.41 -11.38 -2.90
CA THR A 295 -23.34 -10.45 -1.78
C THR A 295 -24.71 -9.89 -1.48
N ARG A 296 -24.95 -9.52 -0.22
CA ARG A 296 -26.20 -8.86 0.18
C ARG A 296 -26.53 -7.64 -0.68
N ALA A 297 -25.53 -6.83 -1.01
CA ALA A 297 -25.71 -5.64 -1.84
C ALA A 297 -26.22 -6.00 -3.25
N LYS A 298 -25.58 -6.97 -3.91
CA LYS A 298 -25.94 -7.37 -5.27
C LYS A 298 -27.29 -8.10 -5.32
N LEU A 299 -27.62 -8.87 -4.28
CA LEU A 299 -28.93 -9.49 -4.16
C LEU A 299 -30.04 -8.43 -4.08
N ILE A 300 -29.90 -7.42 -3.19
CA ILE A 300 -30.90 -6.35 -3.04
C ILE A 300 -31.05 -5.56 -4.35
N GLU A 301 -29.95 -5.27 -5.03
CA GLU A 301 -29.95 -4.61 -6.34
C GLU A 301 -30.74 -5.42 -7.37
N THR A 302 -30.49 -6.73 -7.46
CA THR A 302 -31.13 -7.60 -8.46
C THR A 302 -32.60 -7.86 -8.15
N LEU A 303 -32.95 -8.02 -6.88
CA LEU A 303 -34.34 -8.13 -6.42
C LEU A 303 -35.17 -6.91 -6.80
N ARG A 304 -34.61 -5.70 -6.71
CA ARG A 304 -35.29 -4.47 -7.12
C ARG A 304 -35.51 -4.39 -8.62
N ALA A 305 -34.60 -4.95 -9.42
CA ALA A 305 -34.65 -4.88 -10.88
C ALA A 305 -35.54 -5.97 -11.51
N HIS A 306 -35.49 -7.20 -10.99
CA HIS A 306 -36.09 -8.38 -11.64
C HIS A 306 -37.08 -9.16 -10.75
N GLY A 307 -37.27 -8.74 -9.49
CA GLY A 307 -38.15 -9.43 -8.54
C GLY A 307 -37.57 -10.73 -7.98
N GLU A 308 -38.39 -11.48 -7.23
CA GLU A 308 -37.97 -12.67 -6.48
C GLU A 308 -37.84 -13.95 -7.35
N ASP A 309 -38.41 -13.93 -8.55
CA ASP A 309 -38.43 -15.06 -9.49
C ASP A 309 -37.17 -15.16 -10.36
N ALA A 310 -36.30 -14.15 -10.34
CA ALA A 310 -35.01 -14.21 -11.01
C ALA A 310 -34.15 -15.35 -10.46
N ARG A 311 -33.19 -15.81 -11.26
CA ARG A 311 -32.29 -16.91 -10.86
C ARG A 311 -31.07 -16.35 -10.13
N VAL A 312 -30.49 -17.16 -9.24
CA VAL A 312 -29.26 -16.80 -8.52
C VAL A 312 -28.10 -16.51 -9.48
N VAL A 313 -28.02 -17.23 -10.60
CA VAL A 313 -26.99 -17.02 -11.63
C VAL A 313 -27.00 -15.60 -12.22
N ASP A 314 -28.16 -14.94 -12.26
CA ASP A 314 -28.29 -13.58 -12.81
C ASP A 314 -27.82 -12.50 -11.80
N ALA A 315 -27.75 -12.86 -10.52
CA ALA A 315 -27.37 -11.96 -9.42
C ALA A 315 -25.98 -12.23 -8.85
N MET A 316 -25.35 -13.35 -9.20
CA MET A 316 -24.06 -13.75 -8.63
C MET A 316 -22.89 -13.01 -9.29
N THR A 317 -21.84 -12.78 -8.51
CA THR A 317 -20.52 -12.46 -9.06
C THR A 317 -19.88 -13.79 -9.51
N PRO A 318 -19.52 -13.93 -10.79
CA PRO A 318 -19.01 -15.19 -11.33
C PRO A 318 -17.64 -15.55 -10.73
N ALA A 319 -17.34 -16.85 -10.66
CA ALA A 319 -16.13 -17.36 -10.02
C ALA A 319 -14.82 -16.85 -10.65
N ASN A 320 -14.82 -16.46 -11.93
CA ASN A 320 -13.66 -15.89 -12.61
C ASN A 320 -13.26 -14.49 -12.10
N GLU A 321 -14.17 -13.77 -11.45
CA GLU A 321 -13.93 -12.46 -10.84
C GLU A 321 -13.54 -12.58 -9.36
N ILE A 322 -13.74 -13.74 -8.75
CA ILE A 322 -13.46 -13.98 -7.34
C ILE A 322 -12.09 -14.66 -7.21
N PRO A 323 -11.15 -14.07 -6.46
CA PRO A 323 -9.86 -14.72 -6.21
C PRO A 323 -10.02 -16.00 -5.39
N THR A 324 -9.15 -16.96 -5.65
CA THR A 324 -9.13 -18.27 -4.98
C THR A 324 -7.91 -18.41 -4.07
N GLY A 325 -8.08 -19.09 -2.95
CA GLY A 325 -7.01 -19.51 -2.02
C GLY A 325 -7.14 -20.99 -1.68
N HIS A 326 -6.21 -21.49 -0.87
CA HIS A 326 -6.12 -22.88 -0.45
C HIS A 326 -6.19 -23.01 1.08
N SER A 327 -6.58 -24.18 1.59
CA SER A 327 -6.73 -24.40 3.05
C SER A 327 -5.40 -24.55 3.79
N ASP A 328 -4.32 -24.87 3.09
CA ASP A 328 -2.95 -24.98 3.62
C ASP A 328 -2.29 -23.62 3.87
N GLN A 329 -2.93 -22.54 3.41
CA GLN A 329 -2.46 -21.17 3.58
C GLN A 329 -2.87 -20.59 4.93
N THR A 330 -2.19 -19.51 5.33
CA THR A 330 -2.57 -18.74 6.52
C THR A 330 -3.59 -17.66 6.18
N LEU A 331 -4.32 -17.17 7.18
CA LEU A 331 -5.21 -16.02 6.98
C LEU A 331 -4.48 -14.76 6.52
N ALA A 332 -3.17 -14.63 6.80
CA ALA A 332 -2.36 -13.52 6.29
C ALA A 332 -2.18 -13.59 4.77
N ASP A 333 -2.05 -14.79 4.21
CA ASP A 333 -1.94 -14.97 2.76
C ASP A 333 -3.26 -14.63 2.07
N ILE A 334 -4.40 -15.04 2.66
CA ILE A 334 -5.74 -14.67 2.17
C ILE A 334 -5.96 -13.16 2.22
N TRP A 335 -5.51 -12.50 3.30
CA TRP A 335 -5.53 -11.03 3.39
C TRP A 335 -4.72 -10.39 2.26
N ASP A 336 -3.52 -10.90 1.97
CA ASP A 336 -2.67 -10.39 0.88
C ASP A 336 -3.35 -10.57 -0.49
N ILE A 337 -4.08 -11.68 -0.71
CA ILE A 337 -4.89 -11.92 -1.92
C ILE A 337 -6.04 -10.91 -2.04
N MET A 338 -6.77 -10.64 -0.94
CA MET A 338 -7.84 -9.63 -0.90
C MET A 338 -7.32 -8.23 -1.25
N MET A 339 -6.22 -7.81 -0.62
CA MET A 339 -5.62 -6.48 -0.85
C MET A 339 -5.13 -6.31 -2.29
N LYS A 340 -4.55 -7.36 -2.90
CA LYS A 340 -4.08 -7.32 -4.29
C LYS A 340 -5.20 -7.29 -5.31
N SER A 341 -6.21 -8.12 -5.13
CA SER A 341 -7.36 -8.21 -6.04
C SER A 341 -8.33 -7.04 -5.88
N GLY A 342 -8.33 -6.37 -4.71
CA GLY A 342 -9.37 -5.43 -4.33
C GLY A 342 -10.71 -6.11 -4.02
N SER A 343 -10.75 -7.44 -4.03
CA SER A 343 -11.92 -8.22 -3.64
C SER A 343 -12.04 -8.28 -2.13
N ARG A 344 -13.28 -8.23 -1.62
CA ARG A 344 -13.60 -8.41 -0.21
C ARG A 344 -13.86 -9.87 0.17
N ILE A 345 -13.80 -10.77 -0.81
CA ILE A 345 -14.19 -12.17 -0.70
C ILE A 345 -13.13 -13.02 -1.42
N VAL A 346 -12.72 -14.12 -0.78
CA VAL A 346 -11.84 -15.13 -1.36
C VAL A 346 -12.49 -16.50 -1.21
N ALA A 347 -12.51 -17.28 -2.28
CA ALA A 347 -13.00 -18.66 -2.26
C ALA A 347 -11.87 -19.63 -1.95
N ILE A 348 -12.07 -20.52 -0.99
CA ILE A 348 -11.09 -21.54 -0.61
C ILE A 348 -11.44 -22.84 -1.35
N ILE A 349 -10.52 -23.28 -2.20
CA ILE A 349 -10.71 -24.43 -3.08
C ILE A 349 -9.48 -25.34 -3.00
N ASP A 350 -9.68 -26.59 -2.62
CA ASP A 350 -8.63 -27.62 -2.58
C ASP A 350 -8.97 -28.72 -3.58
N ASP A 351 -8.04 -29.10 -4.47
CA ASP A 351 -8.23 -30.18 -5.44
C ASP A 351 -9.56 -30.11 -6.22
N ARG A 352 -9.99 -28.87 -6.57
CA ARG A 352 -11.28 -28.51 -7.21
C ARG A 352 -12.53 -28.64 -6.33
N LEU A 353 -12.38 -29.04 -5.06
CA LEU A 353 -13.45 -29.05 -4.09
C LEU A 353 -13.56 -27.70 -3.38
N PHE A 354 -14.75 -27.10 -3.41
CA PHE A 354 -15.04 -25.89 -2.66
C PHE A 354 -15.14 -26.20 -1.16
N ARG A 355 -14.32 -25.51 -0.35
CA ARG A 355 -14.30 -25.65 1.11
C ARG A 355 -15.08 -24.56 1.84
N GLY A 356 -15.06 -23.34 1.31
CA GLY A 356 -15.80 -22.21 1.88
C GLY A 356 -15.34 -20.86 1.33
N LEU A 357 -15.98 -19.77 1.79
CA LEU A 357 -15.59 -18.39 1.53
C LEU A 357 -15.03 -17.76 2.79
N VAL A 358 -13.98 -16.97 2.63
CA VAL A 358 -13.47 -16.06 3.65
C VAL A 358 -13.79 -14.64 3.22
N THR A 359 -14.40 -13.86 4.10
CA THR A 359 -14.70 -12.44 3.85
C THR A 359 -13.77 -11.52 4.64
N LEU A 360 -13.64 -10.27 4.19
CA LEU A 360 -12.88 -9.26 4.92
C LEU A 360 -13.44 -9.02 6.33
N ASP A 361 -14.75 -9.17 6.50
CA ASP A 361 -15.42 -9.03 7.80
C ASP A 361 -15.02 -10.17 8.75
N ASP A 362 -14.93 -11.41 8.26
CA ASP A 362 -14.46 -12.55 9.07
C ASP A 362 -13.00 -12.33 9.53
N LEU A 363 -12.13 -11.83 8.65
CA LEU A 363 -10.74 -11.50 9.01
C LEU A 363 -10.67 -10.39 10.05
N GLY A 364 -11.51 -9.36 9.91
CA GLY A 364 -11.62 -8.26 10.87
C GLY A 364 -12.09 -8.74 12.25
N GLU A 365 -13.08 -9.64 12.29
CA GLU A 365 -13.59 -10.25 13.52
C GLU A 365 -12.48 -11.05 14.23
N VAL A 366 -11.72 -11.86 13.49
CA VAL A 366 -10.58 -12.62 14.04
C VAL A 366 -9.53 -11.68 14.64
N VAL A 367 -9.14 -10.63 13.91
CA VAL A 367 -8.17 -9.63 14.40
C VAL A 367 -8.69 -8.97 15.69
N HIS A 368 -9.95 -8.55 15.72
CA HIS A 368 -10.57 -7.93 16.88
C HIS A 368 -10.60 -8.88 18.08
N LEU A 369 -11.04 -10.12 17.91
CA LEU A 369 -11.12 -11.10 19.00
C LEU A 369 -9.74 -11.44 19.59
N VAL A 370 -8.73 -11.65 18.74
CA VAL A 370 -7.38 -11.99 19.20
C VAL A 370 -6.69 -10.81 19.87
N THR A 371 -6.89 -9.59 19.37
CA THR A 371 -6.35 -8.37 19.98
C THR A 371 -7.00 -8.09 21.33
N THR A 372 -8.32 -8.27 21.48
CA THR A 372 -9.03 -8.07 22.77
C THR A 372 -8.70 -9.15 23.81
N THR A 373 -8.58 -10.41 23.41
CA THR A 373 -8.33 -11.52 24.35
C THR A 373 -6.88 -11.61 24.85
N GLY A 374 -5.97 -10.76 24.34
CA GLY A 374 -4.58 -10.72 24.80
C GLY A 374 -3.76 -11.98 24.48
N ARG A 375 -4.27 -12.91 23.65
CA ARG A 375 -3.59 -14.15 23.22
C ARG A 375 -2.41 -13.92 22.26
N TYR A 376 -1.87 -12.70 22.24
CA TYR A 376 -0.83 -12.20 21.34
C TYR A 376 0.50 -12.98 21.39
N ASN A 377 0.70 -13.87 22.36
CA ASN A 377 2.00 -14.44 22.71
C ASN A 377 2.02 -15.96 22.96
N GLN A 378 0.96 -16.71 22.66
CA GLN A 378 0.99 -18.17 22.81
C GLN A 378 0.74 -18.86 21.46
N PRO A 379 1.60 -19.80 21.04
CA PRO A 379 1.25 -20.71 19.97
C PRO A 379 0.00 -21.47 20.43
N THR A 380 -1.12 -21.24 19.75
CA THR A 380 -2.42 -21.81 20.10
C THR A 380 -2.44 -23.31 19.77
N THR A 381 -1.95 -24.13 20.70
CA THR A 381 -2.48 -25.47 20.93
C THR A 381 -3.80 -25.32 21.68
N VAL A 382 -4.84 -24.90 20.97
CA VAL A 382 -6.21 -25.07 21.46
C VAL A 382 -6.56 -26.53 21.20
N THR A 383 -6.32 -27.38 22.19
CA THR A 383 -6.89 -28.74 22.21
C THR A 383 -8.40 -28.61 22.35
N VAL A 384 -9.12 -28.90 21.27
CA VAL A 384 -10.57 -29.13 21.33
C VAL A 384 -10.78 -30.40 22.14
N PRO A 385 -11.57 -30.40 23.23
CA PRO A 385 -11.95 -31.64 23.88
C PRO A 385 -12.70 -32.51 22.85
N PRO A 386 -12.40 -33.81 22.73
CA PRO A 386 -13.04 -34.67 21.76
C PRO A 386 -14.56 -34.59 21.93
N ALA A 387 -15.26 -34.45 20.81
CA ALA A 387 -16.71 -34.39 20.76
C ALA A 387 -17.28 -35.58 21.56
N GLY A 388 -17.90 -35.28 22.71
CA GLY A 388 -18.59 -36.28 23.50
C GLY A 388 -19.66 -36.94 22.63
N LEU A 389 -19.49 -38.23 22.36
CA LEU A 389 -20.50 -39.05 21.73
C LEU A 389 -21.79 -39.00 22.57
N PRO A 390 -22.97 -38.78 21.96
CA PRO A 390 -24.23 -38.86 22.68
C PRO A 390 -24.59 -40.33 22.97
N GLY A 391 -24.68 -40.67 24.26
CA GLY A 391 -25.60 -41.69 24.75
C GLY A 391 -25.03 -43.08 25.01
N SER A 392 -24.89 -43.42 26.29
CA SER A 392 -25.36 -44.71 26.80
C SER A 392 -26.42 -44.43 27.85
N MET A 393 -27.69 -44.56 27.45
CA MET A 393 -28.78 -44.75 28.40
C MET A 393 -28.47 -46.01 29.20
N ASP A 394 -28.18 -45.82 30.48
CA ASP A 394 -28.10 -46.92 31.42
C ASP A 394 -29.53 -47.45 31.65
N ARG A 395 -29.78 -48.68 31.20
CA ARG A 395 -30.97 -49.46 31.52
C ARG A 395 -30.56 -50.53 32.54
N GLY A 396 -31.16 -50.46 33.72
CA GLY A 396 -31.14 -51.50 34.74
C GLY A 396 -30.76 -50.92 36.10
N ALA A 397 -31.41 -51.26 37.21
CA ALA A 397 -32.55 -52.12 37.48
C ALA A 397 -33.16 -51.63 38.80
#